data_AF-J1AS73-F1
#
_entry.id   AF-J1AS73-F1
#
_cell.length_a   1.000
_cell.length_b   1.000
_cell.length_c   1.000
_cell.angle_alpha   90.00
_cell.angle_beta   90.00
_cell.angle_gamma   90.00
#
_symmetry.space_group_name_H-M   'P 1'
#
loop_
_entity.id
_entity.type
_entity.pdbx_description
1 polymer ?
#
loop_
_entity_poly.entity_id
_entity_poly.type
_entity_poly.pdbx_seq_one_letter_code
_entity_poly.pdbx_strand_id
1 'polypeptide(L)'
;MYFLTLGDCVQKEELLHVHMLLMHIRKYYETTTGEEVYTPDYDLLGVSPAHIHKNKVSHKKAILALGEDLIHQLRTSPHLQQVEYPHKATHNEGIVQEH
;
A
#
# COMPACT_ATOMS: atom_id res chain seq x y z
N MET A 1 -11.33 -25.11 27.67
CA MET A 1 -10.62 -25.61 26.48
C MET A 1 -10.73 -24.51 25.42
N TYR A 2 -9.83 -23.52 25.49
CA TYR A 2 -9.83 -22.37 24.60
C TYR A 2 -9.25 -22.84 23.27
N PHE A 3 -10.12 -23.26 22.36
CA PHE A 3 -9.76 -23.32 20.95
C PHE A 3 -9.56 -21.87 20.50
N LEU A 4 -8.34 -21.37 20.62
CA LEU A 4 -7.85 -20.33 19.73
C LEU A 4 -7.88 -20.95 18.34
N THR A 5 -9.04 -20.89 17.69
CA THR A 5 -9.20 -21.23 16.28
C THR A 5 -8.26 -20.31 15.54
N LEU A 6 -7.17 -20.89 15.04
CA LEU A 6 -6.29 -20.40 14.01
C LEU A 6 -7.08 -19.42 13.13
N GLY A 7 -6.77 -18.12 13.25
CA GLY A 7 -7.64 -17.01 12.86
C GLY A 7 -8.38 -17.23 11.54
N ASP A 8 -9.63 -16.77 11.48
CA ASP A 8 -10.52 -16.93 10.35
C ASP A 8 -9.76 -16.83 9.01
N CYS A 9 -9.94 -17.82 8.14
CA CYS A 9 -9.26 -17.80 6.86
C CYS A 9 -9.65 -16.51 6.12
N VAL A 10 -8.66 -15.68 5.76
CA VAL A 10 -8.90 -14.36 5.14
C VAL A 10 -9.99 -14.45 4.07
N GLN A 11 -11.01 -13.60 4.19
CA GLN A 11 -12.15 -13.58 3.29
C GLN A 11 -11.73 -13.09 1.90
N LYS A 12 -12.52 -13.44 0.88
CA LYS A 12 -12.18 -13.05 -0.50
C LYS A 12 -12.19 -11.52 -0.65
N GLU A 13 -13.19 -10.86 -0.07
CA GLU A 13 -13.32 -9.41 -0.08
C GLU A 13 -12.13 -8.72 0.61
N GLU A 14 -11.67 -9.26 1.75
CA GLU A 14 -10.47 -8.74 2.43
C GLU A 14 -9.22 -8.85 1.54
N LEU A 15 -9.05 -9.97 0.81
CA LEU A 15 -7.95 -10.11 -0.15
C LEU A 15 -8.07 -9.10 -1.29
N LEU A 16 -9.27 -8.88 -1.84
CA LEU A 16 -9.49 -7.88 -2.88
C LEU A 16 -9.18 -6.47 -2.38
N HIS A 17 -9.59 -6.14 -1.15
CA HIS A 17 -9.30 -4.85 -0.53
C HIS A 17 -7.80 -4.64 -0.29
N VAL A 18 -7.10 -5.63 0.26
CA VAL A 18 -5.63 -5.55 0.45
C VAL A 18 -4.92 -5.39 -0.88
N HIS A 19 -5.35 -6.15 -1.90
CA HIS A 19 -4.78 -6.06 -3.24
C HIS A 19 -4.99 -4.68 -3.87
N MET A 20 -6.19 -4.12 -3.73
CA MET A 20 -6.49 -2.75 -4.18
C MET A 20 -5.69 -1.70 -3.41
N LEU A 21 -5.52 -1.87 -2.09
CA LEU A 21 -4.73 -0.96 -1.28
C LEU A 21 -3.25 -0.95 -1.70
N LEU A 22 -2.65 -2.10 -2.00
CA LEU A 22 -1.28 -2.17 -2.52
C LEU A 22 -1.14 -1.47 -3.88
N MET A 23 -2.13 -1.60 -4.77
CA MET A 23 -2.15 -0.85 -6.03
C MET A 23 -2.21 0.66 -5.79
N HIS A 24 -2.97 1.11 -4.78
CA HIS A 24 -2.99 2.53 -4.40
C HIS A 24 -1.67 3.00 -3.80
N ILE A 25 -1.00 2.17 -2.99
CA ILE A 25 0.32 2.48 -2.43
C ILE A 25 1.34 2.63 -3.56
N ARG A 26 1.34 1.71 -4.54
CA ARG A 26 2.18 1.83 -5.75
C ARG A 26 1.91 3.15 -6.46
N LYS A 27 0.66 3.43 -6.81
CA LYS A 27 0.30 4.66 -7.53
C LYS A 27 0.67 5.92 -6.76
N TYR A 28 0.49 5.90 -5.43
CA TYR A 28 0.88 7.01 -4.56
C TYR A 28 2.38 7.25 -4.59
N TYR A 29 3.18 6.18 -4.48
CA TYR A 29 4.62 6.25 -4.63
C TYR A 29 5.00 6.88 -5.97
N GLU A 30 4.51 6.32 -7.09
CA GLU A 30 4.83 6.80 -8.44
C GLU A 30 4.45 8.26 -8.67
N THR A 31 3.30 8.68 -8.13
CA THR A 31 2.82 10.06 -8.23
C THR A 31 3.67 11.02 -7.40
N THR A 32 4.18 10.57 -6.24
CA THR A 32 4.91 11.42 -5.30
C THR A 32 6.40 11.53 -5.66
N THR A 33 7.00 10.45 -6.16
CA THR A 33 8.42 10.41 -6.56
C THR A 33 8.63 10.74 -8.03
N GLY A 34 7.62 10.58 -8.87
CA GLY A 34 7.75 10.63 -10.32
C GLY A 34 8.42 9.40 -10.94
N GLU A 35 8.69 8.36 -10.13
CA GLU A 35 9.35 7.13 -10.56
C GLU A 35 8.35 6.00 -10.70
N GLU A 36 8.33 5.35 -11.85
CA GLU A 36 7.51 4.15 -12.07
C GLU A 36 8.07 2.97 -11.26
N VAL A 37 7.18 2.23 -10.59
CA VAL A 37 7.57 0.99 -9.89
C VAL A 37 7.60 -0.14 -10.91
N TYR A 38 8.76 -0.75 -11.09
CA TYR A 38 8.91 -1.93 -11.94
C TYR A 38 8.41 -3.19 -11.20
N THR A 39 7.38 -3.86 -11.74
CA THR A 39 6.67 -4.98 -11.08
C THR A 39 6.55 -6.24 -11.94
N PRO A 40 7.66 -6.81 -12.44
CA PRO A 40 7.62 -7.88 -13.43
C PRO A 40 6.94 -9.16 -12.92
N ASP A 41 7.17 -9.52 -11.66
CA ASP A 41 6.63 -10.75 -11.07
C ASP A 41 5.12 -10.63 -10.85
N TYR A 42 4.65 -9.46 -10.44
CA TYR A 42 3.23 -9.16 -10.37
C TYR A 42 2.57 -9.14 -11.75
N ASP A 43 3.16 -8.45 -12.72
CA ASP A 43 2.59 -8.27 -14.06
C ASP A 43 2.43 -9.60 -14.79
N LEU A 44 3.39 -10.52 -14.61
CA LEU A 44 3.35 -11.88 -15.17
C LEU A 44 2.13 -12.69 -14.70
N LEU A 45 1.61 -12.43 -13.49
CA LEU A 45 0.44 -13.14 -12.97
C LEU A 45 -0.85 -12.74 -13.70
N GLY A 46 -0.91 -11.54 -14.30
CA GLY A 46 -2.11 -11.03 -14.98
C GLY A 46 -3.33 -11.02 -14.05
N VAL A 47 -3.14 -10.67 -12.78
CA VAL A 47 -4.20 -10.59 -11.77
C VAL A 47 -4.23 -9.18 -11.21
N SER A 48 -5.29 -8.45 -11.51
CA SER A 48 -5.61 -7.15 -10.88
C SER A 48 -6.77 -7.28 -9.89
N PRO A 49 -6.99 -6.30 -9.00
CA PRO A 49 -8.13 -6.29 -8.07
C PRO A 49 -9.50 -6.38 -8.76
N ALA A 50 -9.62 -5.88 -10.00
CA ALA A 50 -10.86 -5.93 -10.79
C ALA A 50 -11.26 -7.35 -11.21
N HIS A 51 -10.33 -8.32 -11.16
CA HIS A 51 -10.59 -9.70 -11.54
C HIS A 51 -11.30 -10.49 -10.42
N ILE A 52 -12.46 -10.00 -9.97
CA ILE A 52 -13.22 -10.54 -8.84
C ILE A 52 -13.63 -12.01 -9.00
N HIS A 53 -13.57 -12.57 -10.21
CA HIS A 53 -13.88 -13.97 -10.48
C HIS A 53 -12.69 -14.91 -10.21
N LYS A 54 -11.44 -14.40 -10.15
CA LYS A 54 -10.27 -15.22 -9.82
C LYS A 54 -10.34 -15.71 -8.36
N ASN A 55 -9.65 -16.81 -8.07
CA ASN A 55 -9.74 -17.47 -6.76
C ASN A 55 -8.86 -16.78 -5.70
N LYS A 56 -9.07 -17.13 -4.42
CA LYS A 56 -8.31 -16.56 -3.29
C LYS A 56 -6.79 -16.74 -3.46
N VAL A 57 -6.34 -17.87 -3.98
CA VAL A 57 -4.91 -18.18 -4.15
C VAL A 57 -4.29 -17.27 -5.21
N SER A 58 -4.98 -17.00 -6.32
CA SER A 58 -4.52 -16.06 -7.34
C SER A 58 -4.30 -14.66 -6.77
N HIS A 59 -5.25 -14.15 -5.97
CA HIS A 59 -5.09 -12.84 -5.32
C HIS A 59 -3.99 -12.83 -4.27
N LYS A 60 -3.83 -13.90 -3.47
CA LYS A 60 -2.70 -14.00 -2.53
C LYS A 60 -1.35 -13.96 -3.22
N LYS A 61 -1.18 -14.68 -4.35
CA LYS A 61 0.05 -14.64 -5.13
C LYS A 61 0.34 -13.25 -5.68
N ALA A 62 -0.69 -12.58 -6.20
CA ALA A 62 -0.58 -11.22 -6.72
C ALA A 62 -0.18 -10.21 -5.63
N ILE A 63 -0.82 -10.28 -4.46
CA ILE A 63 -0.48 -9.46 -3.28
C ILE A 63 0.97 -9.65 -2.88
N LEU A 64 1.43 -10.89 -2.78
CA LEU A 64 2.82 -11.20 -2.39
C LEU A 64 3.82 -10.69 -3.43
N ALA A 65 3.60 -10.96 -4.72
CA ALA A 65 4.48 -10.49 -5.78
C ALA A 65 4.58 -8.97 -5.83
N LEU A 66 3.43 -8.26 -5.78
CA LEU A 66 3.41 -6.80 -5.76
C LEU A 66 4.09 -6.22 -4.50
N GLY A 67 3.93 -6.88 -3.36
CA GLY A 67 4.59 -6.50 -2.12
C GLY A 67 6.11 -6.60 -2.21
N GLU A 68 6.65 -7.69 -2.74
CA GLU A 68 8.09 -7.88 -2.93
C GLU A 68 8.67 -6.87 -3.93
N ASP A 69 8.00 -6.65 -5.06
CA ASP A 69 8.43 -5.66 -6.07
C ASP A 69 8.48 -4.25 -5.47
N LEU A 70 7.47 -3.85 -4.69
CA LEU A 70 7.44 -2.57 -3.99
C LEU A 70 8.57 -2.46 -2.96
N ILE A 71 8.78 -3.49 -2.13
CA ILE A 71 9.85 -3.50 -1.13
C ILE A 71 11.21 -3.38 -1.81
N HIS A 72 11.42 -4.07 -2.93
CA HIS A 72 12.65 -3.99 -3.73
C HIS A 72 12.86 -2.56 -4.27
N GLN A 73 11.82 -1.95 -4.84
CA GLN A 73 11.88 -0.56 -5.31
C GLN A 73 12.25 0.41 -4.18
N LEU A 74 11.58 0.29 -3.03
CA LEU A 74 11.80 1.17 -1.87
C LEU A 74 13.20 1.04 -1.28
N ARG A 75 13.80 -0.16 -1.31
CA ARG A 75 15.18 -0.39 -0.85
C ARG A 75 16.22 0.15 -1.82
N THR A 76 15.91 0.14 -3.11
CA THR A 76 16.86 0.54 -4.16
C THR A 76 16.80 2.04 -4.44
N SER A 77 15.70 2.71 -4.09
CA SER A 77 15.46 4.13 -4.35
C SER A 77 16.03 5.00 -3.20
N PRO A 78 17.17 5.72 -3.40
CA PRO A 78 17.85 6.45 -2.33
C PRO A 78 17.07 7.67 -1.79
N HIS A 79 16.01 8.11 -2.47
CA HIS A 79 15.29 9.36 -2.20
C HIS A 79 14.26 9.27 -1.07
N LEU A 80 13.93 8.07 -0.57
CA LEU A 80 12.91 7.94 0.49
C LEU A 80 13.44 8.14 1.92
N GLN A 81 14.73 8.44 2.10
CA GLN A 81 15.29 8.66 3.43
C GLN A 81 14.85 9.99 4.07
N GLN A 82 14.07 10.82 3.38
CA GLN A 82 13.56 12.10 3.89
C GLN A 82 12.03 12.20 3.77
N VAL A 83 11.29 11.32 4.44
CA VAL A 83 9.87 11.59 4.70
C VAL A 83 9.78 12.48 5.94
N GLU A 84 9.89 13.80 5.74
CA GLU A 84 9.38 14.76 6.72
C GLU A 84 7.86 14.59 6.76
N TYR A 85 7.33 14.05 7.86
CA TYR A 85 5.90 14.13 8.14
C TYR A 85 5.59 15.61 8.43
N PRO A 86 4.82 16.31 7.58
CA PRO A 86 4.39 17.65 7.94
C PRO A 86 3.33 17.50 9.02
N HIS A 87 3.74 17.59 10.29
CA HIS A 87 2.83 17.96 11.36
C HIS A 87 2.26 19.33 10.98
N LYS A 88 1.04 19.36 10.46
CA LYS A 88 0.30 20.61 10.31
C LYS A 88 0.12 21.21 11.69
N ALA A 89 0.94 22.21 12.00
CA ALA A 89 0.67 23.17 13.05
C ALA A 89 -0.68 23.81 12.77
N THR A 90 -1.65 23.61 13.65
CA THR A 90 -2.87 24.40 13.64
C THR A 90 -2.53 25.77 14.20
N HIS A 91 -2.44 26.73 13.29
CA HIS A 91 -2.45 28.16 13.56
C HIS A 91 -3.79 28.54 14.19
N ASN A 92 -3.79 29.22 15.33
CA ASN A 92 -4.86 30.15 15.69
C ASN A 92 -4.25 31.54 15.89
N GLU A 93 -5.02 32.52 15.44
CA GLU A 93 -4.63 33.85 15.00
C GLU A 93 -4.31 34.82 16.14
N GLY A 94 -3.56 35.87 15.82
CA GLY A 94 -3.27 36.96 16.73
C GLY A 94 -4.51 37.79 17.06
N ILE A 95 -4.56 38.29 18.29
CA ILE A 95 -5.32 39.48 18.64
C ILE A 95 -4.36 40.47 19.31
N VAL A 96 -4.54 41.71 18.89
CA VAL A 96 -3.69 42.89 19.01
C VAL A 96 -3.51 43.37 20.45
N GLN A 97 -2.36 44.01 20.68
CA GLN A 97 -1.91 44.76 21.85
C GLN A 97 -2.86 45.91 22.24
N GLU A 98 -3.17 46.07 23.54
CA GLU A 98 -3.48 47.37 24.16
C GLU A 98 -2.88 47.42 25.57
N HIS A 99 -2.56 48.65 25.97
CA HIS A 99 -1.71 49.13 27.07
C HIS A 99 -2.02 48.63 28.49
#